data_AF-A0A945R3U6-F1
#
_entry.id   AF-A0A945R3U6-F1
#
_cell.length_a   1.000
_cell.length_b   1.000
_cell.length_c   1.000
_cell.angle_alpha   90.00
_cell.angle_beta   90.00
_cell.angle_gamma   90.00
#
_symmetry.space_group_name_H-M   'P 1'
#
loop_
_entity.id
_entity.type
_entity.pdbx_description
1 polymer ?
#
loop_
_entity_poly.entity_id
_entity_poly.type
_entity_poly.pdbx_seq_one_letter_code
_entity_poly.pdbx_strand_id
1 'polypeptide(L)'
;MTSSSASKPSFDVTCAVPRTGRTLHNFLRKLKSLDANNEEIDQILKVLAESKPRSTPDLEEALSFLQEISGKAPHCFSISVDRKRKQRPYRLGFLAYEWQIGKTKIRVEGEEPHNGSSLIKLDEVDFTVVGLDELLSMTQHYLGDPTNVTKWGMYNYQLDKPTSIRVAGSAMLTSYNDLLGGEVQDMVGFFLISKKGGSSRSPINFETLSRHGRHVFVKGRYSGIVMAAYPQLQVEPVEDVEEAVMNGEKGSVGLEIVQSGNTLKSKGLLLHGSPLFLSESLYVVDYDRFQQNKALRKLVETLDPIGYFEDVRLENFSRWYYALEQNLGESWVQRPPVDELFCKIDDIDSGLRPYRLQTRNWKPDDYYLREEAIALAKSSRQKVLTHYKELH
;
A
#
# COMPACT_ATOMS: atom_id res chain seq x y z
N MET A 1 -37.54 31.63 3.06
CA MET A 1 -36.58 30.60 2.61
C MET A 1 -35.21 31.26 2.57
N THR A 2 -34.44 31.13 3.64
CA THR A 2 -33.08 31.68 3.73
C THR A 2 -32.15 30.75 2.96
N SER A 3 -31.58 31.26 1.88
CA SER A 3 -30.47 30.62 1.18
C SER A 3 -29.32 30.49 2.18
N SER A 4 -29.03 29.28 2.66
CA SER A 4 -27.74 29.03 3.29
C SER A 4 -26.70 29.23 2.18
N SER A 5 -25.97 30.33 2.25
CA SER A 5 -24.71 30.46 1.54
C SER A 5 -23.83 29.35 2.10
N ALA A 6 -23.74 28.22 1.40
CA ALA A 6 -22.77 27.18 1.72
C ALA A 6 -21.40 27.88 1.67
N SER A 7 -20.84 28.18 2.84
CA SER A 7 -19.52 28.77 2.94
C SER A 7 -18.56 27.83 2.23
N LYS A 8 -17.86 28.32 1.21
CA LYS A 8 -16.84 27.53 0.54
C LYS A 8 -15.87 27.01 1.61
N PRO A 9 -15.44 25.73 1.53
CA PRO A 9 -14.47 25.19 2.45
C PRO A 9 -13.21 26.06 2.46
N SER A 10 -12.54 26.10 3.61
CA SER A 10 -11.32 26.89 3.83
C SER A 10 -10.07 26.32 3.17
N PHE A 11 -10.20 25.26 2.38
CA PHE A 11 -9.12 24.51 1.72
C PHE A 11 -9.45 24.31 0.23
N ASP A 12 -8.41 24.08 -0.56
CA ASP A 12 -8.51 23.92 -2.02
C ASP A 12 -8.60 22.45 -2.46
N VAL A 13 -8.06 21.54 -1.64
CA VAL A 13 -7.93 20.10 -1.94
C VAL A 13 -8.10 19.25 -0.69
N THR A 14 -8.79 18.11 -0.78
CA THR A 14 -8.90 17.10 0.29
C THR A 14 -8.11 15.83 0.02
N CYS A 15 -7.49 15.28 1.06
CA CYS A 15 -6.71 14.04 1.01
C CYS A 15 -7.13 13.10 2.14
N ALA A 16 -7.42 11.83 1.84
CA ALA A 16 -7.56 10.81 2.86
C ALA A 16 -6.26 10.01 3.04
N VAL A 17 -5.86 9.79 4.29
CA VAL A 17 -4.75 8.91 4.69
C VAL A 17 -5.17 8.04 5.86
N PRO A 18 -4.50 6.90 6.14
CA PRO A 18 -4.78 6.14 7.36
C PRO A 18 -4.56 7.01 8.60
N ARG A 19 -5.45 6.93 9.59
CA ARG A 19 -5.35 7.69 10.85
C ARG A 19 -4.20 7.29 11.75
N THR A 20 -3.59 6.15 11.48
CA THR A 20 -2.47 5.60 12.25
C THR A 20 -1.61 4.69 11.39
N GLY A 21 -0.40 4.39 11.86
CA GLY A 21 0.51 3.45 11.22
C GLY A 21 1.52 4.13 10.31
N ARG A 22 2.27 3.30 9.57
CA ARG A 22 3.46 3.74 8.85
C ARG A 22 3.16 4.62 7.65
N THR A 23 2.12 4.31 6.88
CA THR A 23 1.71 5.14 5.73
C THR A 23 1.49 6.59 6.14
N LEU A 24 0.76 6.83 7.24
CA LEU A 24 0.59 8.16 7.81
C LEU A 24 1.93 8.79 8.19
N HIS A 25 2.73 8.06 8.98
CA HIS A 25 4.01 8.53 9.49
C HIS A 25 4.94 9.00 8.37
N ASN A 26 5.04 8.19 7.32
CA ASN A 26 5.91 8.46 6.17
C ASN A 26 5.30 9.55 5.27
N PHE A 27 3.98 9.60 5.12
CA PHE A 27 3.31 10.67 4.37
C PHE A 27 3.52 12.04 5.04
N LEU A 28 3.34 12.13 6.36
CA LEU A 28 3.62 13.37 7.11
C LEU A 28 5.09 13.78 6.97
N ARG A 29 6.04 12.83 7.02
CA ARG A 29 7.45 13.12 6.72
C ARG A 29 7.67 13.62 5.29
N LYS A 30 6.97 13.06 4.30
CA LYS A 30 7.02 13.55 2.91
C LYS A 30 6.52 14.99 2.80
N LEU A 31 5.48 15.37 3.55
CA LEU A 31 5.00 16.76 3.57
C LEU A 31 6.06 17.77 4.03
N LYS A 32 6.97 17.38 4.93
CA LYS A 32 8.12 18.22 5.34
C LYS A 32 9.00 18.65 4.16
N SER A 33 9.13 17.79 3.14
CA SER A 33 9.90 18.11 1.93
C SER A 33 9.15 19.03 0.95
N LEU A 34 7.89 19.37 1.25
CA LEU A 34 7.00 20.18 0.43
C LEU A 34 6.62 21.50 1.14
N ASP A 35 7.52 22.02 1.96
CA ASP A 35 7.38 23.26 2.72
C ASP A 35 6.21 23.29 3.74
N ALA A 36 5.65 22.13 4.10
CA ALA A 36 4.72 22.07 5.23
C ALA A 36 5.47 22.33 6.54
N ASN A 37 4.76 22.86 7.56
CA ASN A 37 5.35 23.23 8.84
C ASN A 37 6.00 22.01 9.53
N ASN A 38 7.32 22.03 9.62
CA ASN A 38 8.12 20.92 10.14
C ASN A 38 7.92 20.72 11.63
N GLU A 39 7.84 21.81 12.41
CA GLU A 39 7.63 21.75 13.85
C GLU A 39 6.29 21.13 14.21
N GLU A 40 5.21 21.52 13.52
CA GLU A 40 3.88 20.93 13.69
C GLU A 40 3.89 19.45 13.33
N ILE A 41 4.50 19.07 12.20
CA ILE A 41 4.59 17.67 11.79
C ILE A 41 5.38 16.86 12.81
N ASP A 42 6.51 17.36 13.32
CA ASP A 42 7.32 16.63 14.30
C ASP A 42 6.58 16.45 15.64
N GLN A 43 5.82 17.45 16.08
CA GLN A 43 4.92 17.32 17.24
C GLN A 43 3.85 16.25 16.99
N ILE A 44 3.26 16.22 15.78
CA ILE A 44 2.24 15.24 15.44
C ILE A 44 2.81 13.82 15.44
N LEU A 45 3.96 13.63 14.79
CA LEU A 45 4.65 12.34 14.72
C LEU A 45 5.05 11.84 16.11
N LYS A 46 5.47 12.73 17.01
CA LYS A 46 5.79 12.40 18.40
C LYS A 46 4.56 11.87 19.14
N VAL A 47 3.43 12.56 19.06
CA VAL A 47 2.18 12.11 19.69
C VAL A 47 1.74 10.75 19.14
N LEU A 48 1.80 10.54 17.83
CA LEU A 48 1.46 9.25 17.20
C LEU A 48 2.37 8.12 17.68
N ALA A 49 3.67 8.38 17.82
CA ALA A 49 4.65 7.42 18.33
C ALA A 49 4.40 7.06 19.80
N GLU A 50 4.06 8.03 20.65
CA GLU A 50 3.70 7.83 22.06
C GLU A 50 2.34 7.15 22.24
N SER A 51 1.42 7.33 21.30
CA SER A 51 0.07 6.79 21.39
C SER A 51 0.00 5.27 21.27
N LYS A 52 0.83 4.66 20.42
CA LYS A 52 0.86 3.20 20.23
C LYS A 52 1.26 2.41 21.49
N PRO A 53 2.28 2.78 22.28
CA PRO A 53 2.59 2.12 23.55
C PRO A 53 1.56 2.44 24.65
N ARG A 54 1.00 3.66 24.68
CA ARG A 54 -0.05 4.08 25.62
C ARG A 54 -1.47 3.58 25.27
N SER A 55 -1.61 2.70 24.28
CA SER A 55 -2.91 2.10 23.96
C SER A 55 -3.45 1.32 25.17
N THR A 56 -4.73 1.49 25.50
CA THR A 56 -5.34 1.04 26.77
C THR A 56 -6.72 0.41 26.55
N PRO A 57 -7.20 -0.49 27.44
CA PRO A 57 -8.60 -0.90 27.49
C PRO A 57 -9.54 0.16 28.05
N ASP A 58 -9.03 1.18 28.75
CA ASP A 58 -9.84 2.22 29.39
C ASP A 58 -9.99 3.47 28.50
N LEU A 59 -11.23 3.80 28.14
CA LEU A 59 -11.52 4.99 27.34
C LEU A 59 -11.18 6.28 28.08
N GLU A 60 -11.38 6.34 29.39
CA GLU A 60 -11.11 7.53 30.20
C GLU A 60 -9.61 7.85 30.27
N GLU A 61 -8.77 6.81 30.33
CA GLU A 61 -7.31 6.98 30.25
C GLU A 61 -6.89 7.53 28.87
N ALA A 62 -7.50 7.04 27.78
CA ALA A 62 -7.23 7.55 26.43
C ALA A 62 -7.73 9.00 26.25
N LEU A 63 -8.88 9.36 26.81
CA LEU A 63 -9.41 10.73 26.84
C LEU A 63 -8.53 11.66 27.67
N SER A 64 -8.04 11.19 28.81
CA SER A 64 -7.08 11.93 29.65
C SER A 64 -5.80 12.23 28.87
N PHE A 65 -5.28 11.27 28.09
CA PHE A 65 -4.14 11.51 27.21
C PHE A 65 -4.46 12.53 26.11
N LEU A 66 -5.65 12.48 25.49
CA LEU A 66 -6.07 13.48 24.50
C LEU A 66 -6.12 14.90 25.09
N GLN A 67 -6.61 15.04 26.32
CA GLN A 67 -6.62 16.32 27.04
C GLN A 67 -5.20 16.80 27.36
N GLU A 68 -4.32 15.89 27.79
CA GLU A 68 -2.92 16.18 28.12
C GLU A 68 -2.15 16.82 26.96
N ILE A 69 -2.41 16.37 25.72
CA ILE A 69 -1.71 16.86 24.52
C ILE A 69 -2.34 18.11 23.91
N SER A 70 -3.57 18.46 24.29
CA SER A 70 -4.33 19.57 23.70
C SER A 70 -3.61 20.93 23.83
N GLY A 71 -2.73 21.09 24.81
CA GLY A 71 -1.87 22.27 24.95
C GLY A 71 -0.42 22.11 24.44
N LYS A 72 -0.05 20.95 23.90
CA LYS A 72 1.34 20.58 23.57
C LYS A 72 1.57 20.27 22.09
N ALA A 73 0.50 20.00 21.34
CA ALA A 73 0.55 19.60 19.94
C ALA A 73 -0.66 20.18 19.18
N PRO A 74 -0.63 20.21 17.83
CA PRO A 74 -1.75 20.70 17.04
C PRO A 74 -3.05 19.91 17.32
N HIS A 75 -4.18 20.60 17.31
CA HIS A 75 -5.52 20.02 17.53
C HIS A 75 -5.99 19.18 16.33
N CYS A 76 -5.31 18.06 16.10
CA CYS A 76 -5.53 17.15 14.97
C CYS A 76 -5.72 15.70 15.41
N PHE A 77 -6.06 15.47 16.69
CA PHE A 77 -6.15 14.14 17.28
C PHE A 77 -7.56 13.81 17.73
N SER A 78 -7.90 12.53 17.66
CA SER A 78 -9.13 11.96 18.24
C SER A 78 -8.86 10.58 18.79
N ILE A 79 -9.81 10.04 19.56
CA ILE A 79 -9.77 8.63 19.94
C ILE A 79 -9.95 7.76 18.70
N SER A 80 -9.11 6.74 18.60
CA SER A 80 -9.10 5.73 17.55
C SER A 80 -9.15 4.33 18.18
N VAL A 81 -9.94 3.44 17.58
CA VAL A 81 -10.11 2.06 18.02
C VAL A 81 -9.22 1.15 17.18
N ASP A 82 -8.09 0.72 17.72
CA ASP A 82 -7.21 -0.26 17.10
C ASP A 82 -7.82 -1.67 17.18
N ARG A 83 -8.59 -2.02 16.15
CA ARG A 83 -9.28 -3.32 16.05
C ARG A 83 -8.33 -4.53 16.06
N LYS A 84 -7.03 -4.34 15.80
CA LYS A 84 -6.02 -5.42 15.90
C LYS A 84 -5.61 -5.69 17.34
N ARG A 85 -5.93 -4.82 18.30
CA ARG A 85 -5.51 -4.90 19.70
C ARG A 85 -6.71 -5.02 20.63
N LYS A 86 -7.41 -6.15 20.59
CA LYS A 86 -8.63 -6.39 21.38
C LYS A 86 -8.48 -6.11 22.89
N GLN A 87 -7.29 -6.36 23.45
CA GLN A 87 -7.00 -6.14 24.87
C GLN A 87 -6.67 -4.68 25.24
N ARG A 88 -6.37 -3.83 24.25
CA ARG A 88 -6.04 -2.41 24.45
C ARG A 88 -6.42 -1.58 23.22
N PRO A 89 -7.71 -1.51 22.89
CA PRO A 89 -8.16 -0.99 21.61
C PRO A 89 -8.08 0.55 21.55
N TYR A 90 -8.15 1.26 22.66
CA TYR A 90 -8.21 2.73 22.63
C TYR A 90 -6.82 3.34 22.56
N ARG A 91 -6.64 4.25 21.60
CA ARG A 91 -5.45 5.11 21.47
C ARG A 91 -5.85 6.42 20.78
N LEU A 92 -4.89 7.33 20.63
CA LEU A 92 -5.05 8.51 19.78
C LEU A 92 -4.72 8.14 18.33
N GLY A 93 -5.49 8.72 17.41
CA GLY A 93 -5.23 8.70 15.98
C GLY A 93 -5.30 10.11 15.41
N PHE A 94 -4.66 10.29 14.26
CA PHE A 94 -4.79 11.52 13.48
C PHE A 94 -6.24 11.65 13.00
N LEU A 95 -6.83 12.83 13.21
CA LEU A 95 -8.21 13.16 12.84
C LEU A 95 -8.21 13.91 11.51
N ALA A 96 -7.69 15.12 11.50
CA ALA A 96 -7.52 15.93 10.30
C ALA A 96 -6.62 17.11 10.61
N TYR A 97 -5.95 17.64 9.60
CA TYR A 97 -5.24 18.90 9.70
C TYR A 97 -5.10 19.58 8.33
N GLU A 98 -4.89 20.90 8.35
CA GLU A 98 -4.74 21.70 7.15
C GLU A 98 -3.29 22.19 7.03
N TRP A 99 -2.67 21.95 5.88
CA TRP A 99 -1.33 22.46 5.57
C TRP A 99 -1.37 23.34 4.32
N GLN A 100 -0.51 24.35 4.31
CA GLN A 100 -0.23 25.13 3.12
C GLN A 100 0.96 24.50 2.39
N ILE A 101 0.76 24.07 1.14
CA ILE A 101 1.82 23.56 0.26
C ILE A 101 1.91 24.48 -0.95
N GLY A 102 2.96 25.31 -0.97
CA GLY A 102 3.07 26.39 -1.95
C GLY A 102 1.84 27.31 -1.90
N LYS A 103 1.04 27.32 -2.97
CA LYS A 103 -0.21 28.11 -3.06
C LYS A 103 -1.48 27.30 -2.78
N THR A 104 -1.36 25.99 -2.55
CA THR A 104 -2.51 25.11 -2.35
C THR A 104 -2.67 24.81 -0.86
N LYS A 105 -3.85 25.11 -0.31
CA LYS A 105 -4.19 24.70 1.04
C LYS A 105 -4.85 23.32 0.99
N ILE A 106 -4.19 22.34 1.59
CA ILE A 106 -4.66 20.96 1.63
C ILE A 106 -5.31 20.66 2.96
N ARG A 107 -6.42 19.92 2.96
CA ARG A 107 -6.96 19.29 4.15
C ARG A 107 -6.69 17.78 4.08
N VAL A 108 -5.94 17.28 5.05
CA VAL A 108 -5.64 15.86 5.17
C VAL A 108 -6.52 15.28 6.27
N GLU A 109 -7.24 14.22 5.97
CA GLU A 109 -8.17 13.55 6.87
C GLU A 109 -7.65 12.15 7.20
N GLY A 110 -7.64 11.85 8.49
CA GLY A 110 -7.20 10.58 9.04
C GLY A 110 -8.37 9.61 9.13
N GLU A 111 -8.29 8.54 8.36
CA GLU A 111 -9.38 7.59 8.16
C GLU A 111 -9.05 6.21 8.70
N GLU A 112 -10.09 5.41 8.92
CA GLU A 112 -9.87 4.01 9.28
C GLU A 112 -9.00 3.32 8.20
N PRO A 113 -8.00 2.51 8.60
CA PRO A 113 -7.19 1.79 7.63
C PRO A 113 -8.10 1.02 6.67
N HIS A 114 -7.80 1.08 5.38
CA HIS A 114 -8.58 0.47 4.31
C HIS A 114 -9.85 1.21 3.88
N ASN A 115 -10.05 2.45 4.33
CA ASN A 115 -11.20 3.27 3.96
C ASN A 115 -10.86 4.35 2.91
N GLY A 116 -9.58 4.64 2.66
CA GLY A 116 -9.18 5.67 1.68
C GLY A 116 -9.68 5.35 0.26
N SER A 117 -9.59 4.08 -0.13
CA SER A 117 -10.10 3.60 -1.42
C SER A 117 -11.63 3.67 -1.54
N SER A 118 -12.35 3.63 -0.40
CA SER A 118 -13.81 3.84 -0.37
C SER A 118 -14.16 5.31 -0.58
N LEU A 119 -13.45 6.21 0.07
CA LEU A 119 -13.72 7.66 0.00
C LEU A 119 -13.45 8.22 -1.40
N ILE A 120 -12.34 7.83 -2.03
CA ILE A 120 -12.05 8.25 -3.40
C ILE A 120 -13.08 7.69 -4.40
N LYS A 121 -13.65 6.52 -4.11
CA LYS A 121 -14.70 5.89 -4.94
C LYS A 121 -16.06 6.57 -4.78
N LEU A 122 -16.32 7.17 -3.63
CA LEU A 122 -17.54 7.92 -3.32
C LEU A 122 -17.41 9.41 -3.65
N ASP A 123 -16.29 9.81 -4.28
CA ASP A 123 -15.95 11.20 -4.55
C ASP A 123 -16.00 12.06 -3.25
N GLU A 124 -15.60 11.51 -2.10
CA GLU A 124 -15.57 12.28 -0.84
C GLU A 124 -14.23 13.03 -0.68
N VAL A 125 -13.17 12.55 -1.33
CA VAL A 125 -11.84 13.18 -1.34
C VAL A 125 -11.32 13.37 -2.75
N ASP A 126 -10.43 14.34 -2.94
CA ASP A 126 -9.83 14.62 -4.23
C ASP A 126 -8.69 13.64 -4.58
N PHE A 127 -7.95 13.20 -3.57
CA PHE A 127 -6.98 12.12 -3.68
C PHE A 127 -6.80 11.37 -2.36
N THR A 128 -6.15 10.22 -2.40
CA THR A 128 -5.83 9.43 -1.21
C THR A 128 -4.47 8.75 -1.35
N VAL A 129 -3.86 8.40 -0.21
CA VAL A 129 -2.62 7.61 -0.16
C VAL A 129 -2.93 6.21 0.36
N VAL A 130 -2.94 5.24 -0.54
CA VAL A 130 -3.36 3.85 -0.27
C VAL A 130 -2.44 2.85 -0.94
N GLY A 131 -2.42 1.61 -0.43
CA GLY A 131 -1.74 0.50 -1.08
C GLY A 131 -2.53 -0.04 -2.28
N LEU A 132 -1.85 -0.67 -3.25
CA LEU A 132 -2.52 -1.41 -4.32
C LEU A 132 -3.43 -2.51 -3.77
N ASP A 133 -3.01 -3.17 -2.69
CA ASP A 133 -3.77 -4.22 -2.02
C ASP A 133 -5.14 -3.72 -1.50
N GLU A 134 -5.17 -2.50 -0.96
CA GLU A 134 -6.40 -1.85 -0.55
C GLU A 134 -7.23 -1.44 -1.77
N LEU A 135 -6.59 -0.80 -2.74
CA LEU A 135 -7.25 -0.31 -3.95
C LEU A 135 -7.96 -1.44 -4.69
N LEU A 136 -7.27 -2.58 -4.92
CA LEU A 136 -7.83 -3.76 -5.57
C LEU A 136 -9.03 -4.32 -4.80
N SER A 137 -8.98 -4.35 -3.46
CA SER A 137 -10.07 -4.89 -2.65
C SER A 137 -11.38 -4.12 -2.84
N MET A 138 -11.29 -2.82 -3.12
CA MET A 138 -12.45 -1.91 -3.25
C MET A 138 -12.88 -1.65 -4.69
N THR A 139 -11.99 -1.88 -5.65
CA THR A 139 -12.16 -1.46 -7.05
C THR A 139 -12.07 -2.57 -8.07
N GLN A 140 -11.90 -3.83 -7.66
CA GLN A 140 -11.84 -4.99 -8.57
C GLN A 140 -12.98 -5.05 -9.59
N HIS A 141 -14.19 -4.60 -9.24
CA HIS A 141 -15.34 -4.63 -10.14
C HIS A 141 -15.23 -3.65 -11.30
N TYR A 142 -14.32 -2.66 -11.25
CA TYR A 142 -14.04 -1.75 -12.37
C TYR A 142 -13.04 -2.31 -13.37
N LEU A 143 -12.28 -3.35 -12.97
CA LEU A 143 -11.25 -3.94 -13.80
C LEU A 143 -11.87 -4.93 -14.80
N GLY A 144 -11.26 -5.04 -15.99
CA GLY A 144 -11.61 -6.07 -16.97
C GLY A 144 -11.33 -7.47 -16.43
N ASP A 145 -10.06 -7.70 -16.09
CA ASP A 145 -9.60 -8.89 -15.40
C ASP A 145 -8.71 -8.52 -14.20
N PRO A 146 -9.26 -8.53 -12.97
CA PRO A 146 -8.50 -8.23 -11.75
C PRO A 146 -7.28 -9.12 -11.53
N THR A 147 -7.28 -10.33 -12.09
CA THR A 147 -6.23 -11.33 -11.87
C THR A 147 -4.93 -10.95 -12.59
N ASN A 148 -5.03 -10.11 -13.63
CA ASN A 148 -3.89 -9.58 -14.36
C ASN A 148 -3.20 -8.41 -13.64
N VAL A 149 -3.84 -7.78 -12.64
CA VAL A 149 -3.27 -6.62 -11.93
C VAL A 149 -2.40 -7.07 -10.76
N THR A 150 -1.20 -7.58 -11.08
CA THR A 150 -0.22 -8.01 -10.07
C THR A 150 0.71 -6.89 -9.60
N LYS A 151 0.69 -5.74 -10.29
CA LYS A 151 1.55 -4.58 -10.07
C LYS A 151 0.74 -3.31 -10.33
N TRP A 152 1.00 -2.23 -9.59
CA TRP A 152 0.20 -1.01 -9.72
C TRP A 152 0.33 -0.37 -11.11
N GLY A 153 1.47 -0.58 -11.77
CA GLY A 153 1.72 -0.15 -13.14
C GLY A 153 0.84 -0.85 -14.19
N MET A 154 -0.06 -1.76 -13.81
CA MET A 154 -1.11 -2.34 -14.68
C MET A 154 -2.50 -1.76 -14.39
N TYR A 155 -2.70 -1.11 -13.23
CA TYR A 155 -4.03 -0.79 -12.72
C TYR A 155 -4.84 0.08 -13.68
N ASN A 156 -4.30 1.22 -14.12
CA ASN A 156 -5.05 2.15 -14.98
C ASN A 156 -5.38 1.57 -16.37
N TYR A 157 -4.51 0.71 -16.92
CA TYR A 157 -4.74 -0.01 -18.19
C TYR A 157 -5.95 -0.92 -18.06
N GLN A 158 -6.04 -1.67 -16.97
CA GLN A 158 -7.05 -2.69 -16.76
C GLN A 158 -8.43 -2.13 -16.35
N LEU A 159 -8.59 -0.80 -16.30
CA LEU A 159 -9.88 -0.16 -16.03
C LEU A 159 -10.78 -0.16 -17.27
N ASP A 160 -11.67 -1.15 -17.32
CA ASP A 160 -12.63 -1.33 -18.41
C ASP A 160 -13.97 -0.64 -18.18
N LYS A 161 -14.38 -0.49 -16.92
CA LYS A 161 -15.65 0.16 -16.57
C LYS A 161 -15.46 1.64 -16.26
N PRO A 162 -16.49 2.48 -16.46
CA PRO A 162 -16.42 3.91 -16.13
C PRO A 162 -16.08 4.14 -14.65
N THR A 163 -15.01 4.88 -14.41
CA THR A 163 -14.60 5.39 -13.10
C THR A 163 -13.63 6.54 -13.27
N SER A 164 -13.65 7.50 -12.33
CA SER A 164 -12.69 8.59 -12.21
C SER A 164 -11.41 8.15 -11.48
N ILE A 165 -11.43 7.03 -10.75
CA ILE A 165 -10.29 6.58 -9.92
C ILE A 165 -9.09 6.27 -10.80
N ARG A 166 -7.96 6.92 -10.56
CA ARG A 166 -6.70 6.60 -11.24
C ARG A 166 -5.51 6.63 -10.28
N VAL A 167 -4.55 5.74 -10.52
CA VAL A 167 -3.23 5.79 -9.88
C VAL A 167 -2.39 6.85 -10.60
N ALA A 168 -1.96 7.87 -9.87
CA ALA A 168 -1.06 8.91 -10.38
C ALA A 168 0.41 8.45 -10.41
N GLY A 169 0.79 7.58 -9.49
CA GLY A 169 2.13 7.02 -9.37
C GLY A 169 2.43 6.55 -7.95
N SER A 170 3.66 6.09 -7.73
CA SER A 170 4.15 5.75 -6.41
C SER A 170 4.31 6.99 -5.54
N ALA A 171 3.88 6.90 -4.27
CA ALA A 171 4.13 7.93 -3.29
C ALA A 171 5.57 7.88 -2.72
N MET A 172 6.34 6.83 -3.05
CA MET A 172 7.72 6.63 -2.58
C MET A 172 7.91 6.88 -1.08
N LEU A 173 6.94 6.42 -0.28
CA LEU A 173 7.02 6.53 1.17
C LEU A 173 8.07 5.55 1.69
N THR A 174 9.14 6.06 2.28
CA THR A 174 10.25 5.27 2.82
C THR A 174 10.25 5.25 4.34
N SER A 175 10.87 4.21 4.89
CA SER A 175 11.26 4.16 6.30
C SER A 175 12.67 3.61 6.43
N TYR A 176 13.42 4.13 7.40
CA TYR A 176 14.71 3.59 7.77
C TYR A 176 14.63 2.08 8.04
N ASN A 177 15.55 1.35 7.43
CA ASN A 177 15.72 -0.08 7.58
C ASN A 177 17.06 -0.35 8.26
N ASP A 178 17.01 -0.87 9.48
CA ASP A 178 18.20 -1.12 10.30
C ASP A 178 19.17 -2.11 9.66
N LEU A 179 18.67 -3.08 8.89
CA LEU A 179 19.50 -4.09 8.22
C LEU A 179 20.36 -3.49 7.11
N LEU A 180 19.83 -2.49 6.40
CA LEU A 180 20.54 -1.82 5.31
C LEU A 180 21.22 -0.52 5.71
N GLY A 181 20.97 -0.03 6.93
CA GLY A 181 21.50 1.26 7.38
C GLY A 181 20.97 2.46 6.58
N GLY A 182 19.77 2.36 5.99
CA GLY A 182 19.26 3.37 5.07
C GLY A 182 17.75 3.31 4.84
N GLU A 183 17.23 4.32 4.16
CA GLU A 183 15.82 4.39 3.78
C GLU A 183 15.47 3.34 2.72
N VAL A 184 14.35 2.65 2.95
CA VAL A 184 13.76 1.67 2.04
C VAL A 184 12.27 1.96 1.93
N GLN A 185 11.76 1.91 0.71
CA GLN A 185 10.34 2.08 0.44
C GLN A 185 9.47 1.05 1.18
N ASP A 186 8.28 1.48 1.61
CA ASP A 186 7.24 0.63 2.23
C ASP A 186 6.53 -0.25 1.17
N MET A 187 7.31 -1.09 0.48
CA MET A 187 6.82 -2.11 -0.44
C MET A 187 6.43 -3.39 0.32
N VAL A 188 5.38 -4.06 -0.13
CA VAL A 188 4.89 -5.32 0.43
C VAL A 188 4.52 -6.28 -0.71
N GLY A 189 4.59 -7.59 -0.44
CA GLY A 189 4.04 -8.61 -1.33
C GLY A 189 2.99 -9.45 -0.62
N PHE A 190 1.98 -9.92 -1.36
CA PHE A 190 0.96 -10.82 -0.83
C PHE A 190 1.34 -12.28 -1.08
N PHE A 191 2.01 -12.91 -0.12
CA PHE A 191 2.69 -14.19 -0.32
C PHE A 191 1.96 -15.36 0.32
N LEU A 192 2.22 -16.55 -0.23
CA LEU A 192 1.92 -17.81 0.44
C LEU A 192 2.88 -18.03 1.61
N ILE A 193 2.32 -18.42 2.76
CA ILE A 193 3.06 -18.76 3.98
C ILE A 193 2.68 -20.15 4.49
N SER A 194 3.61 -20.84 5.16
CA SER A 194 3.33 -22.13 5.80
C SER A 194 4.20 -22.39 7.02
N LYS A 195 3.86 -23.41 7.81
CA LYS A 195 4.75 -23.97 8.84
C LYS A 195 5.99 -24.66 8.23
N LYS A 196 7.08 -24.71 8.99
CA LYS A 196 8.20 -25.65 8.76
C LYS A 196 7.76 -27.09 9.01
N GLY A 197 8.36 -28.06 8.29
CA GLY A 197 8.14 -29.50 8.55
C GLY A 197 6.87 -30.12 7.92
N GLY A 198 6.14 -29.37 7.11
CA GLY A 198 5.09 -29.90 6.23
C GLY A 198 5.69 -30.58 5.00
N SER A 199 6.28 -31.77 5.15
CA SER A 199 6.77 -32.55 4.01
C SER A 199 5.61 -33.04 3.13
N SER A 200 5.08 -32.19 2.25
CA SER A 200 4.32 -32.68 1.10
C SER A 200 5.28 -33.01 -0.04
N ARG A 201 5.03 -34.12 -0.73
CA ARG A 201 5.77 -34.49 -1.95
C ARG A 201 5.64 -33.45 -3.07
N SER A 202 4.65 -32.56 -2.97
CA SER A 202 4.34 -31.51 -3.94
C SER A 202 4.78 -30.12 -3.43
N PRO A 203 5.24 -29.22 -4.33
CA PRO A 203 5.51 -27.82 -4.01
C PRO A 203 4.30 -27.10 -3.41
N ILE A 204 4.54 -26.09 -2.56
CA ILE A 204 3.48 -25.18 -2.11
C ILE A 204 3.44 -23.99 -3.08
N ASN A 205 2.52 -24.06 -4.03
CA ASN A 205 2.24 -22.98 -4.98
C ASN A 205 0.76 -22.98 -5.35
N PHE A 206 0.29 -21.89 -5.96
CA PHE A 206 -1.14 -21.71 -6.29
C PHE A 206 -1.70 -22.79 -7.21
N GLU A 207 -0.94 -23.23 -8.22
CA GLU A 207 -1.37 -24.27 -9.16
C GLU A 207 -1.61 -25.61 -8.45
N THR A 208 -0.68 -26.00 -7.58
CA THR A 208 -0.77 -27.24 -6.79
C THR A 208 -1.93 -27.17 -5.79
N LEU A 209 -2.06 -26.04 -5.09
CA LEU A 209 -3.15 -25.85 -4.13
C LEU A 209 -4.53 -25.88 -4.79
N SER A 210 -4.65 -25.29 -5.99
CA SER A 210 -5.90 -25.29 -6.77
C SER A 210 -6.34 -26.68 -7.22
N ARG A 211 -5.39 -27.61 -7.43
CA ARG A 211 -5.69 -29.00 -7.83
C ARG A 211 -5.97 -29.94 -6.66
N HIS A 212 -5.36 -29.69 -5.51
CA HIS A 212 -5.34 -30.64 -4.39
C HIS A 212 -6.16 -30.19 -3.16
N GLY A 213 -6.86 -29.05 -3.24
CA GLY A 213 -7.93 -28.68 -2.31
C GLY A 213 -7.49 -28.48 -0.86
N ARG A 214 -6.36 -27.81 -0.62
CA ARG A 214 -5.95 -27.45 0.76
C ARG A 214 -6.61 -26.14 1.19
N HIS A 215 -6.94 -26.04 2.48
CA HIS A 215 -7.37 -24.79 3.10
C HIS A 215 -6.28 -23.72 2.97
N VAL A 216 -6.66 -22.56 2.43
CA VAL A 216 -5.86 -21.35 2.32
C VAL A 216 -6.46 -20.29 3.21
N PHE A 217 -5.84 -20.05 4.36
CA PHE A 217 -6.26 -19.00 5.26
C PHE A 217 -5.94 -17.63 4.64
N VAL A 218 -6.90 -16.73 4.64
CA VAL A 218 -6.71 -15.38 4.12
C VAL A 218 -7.38 -14.38 5.04
N LYS A 219 -6.85 -13.17 5.13
CA LYS A 219 -7.57 -12.11 5.82
C LYS A 219 -8.87 -11.80 5.07
N GLY A 220 -10.00 -11.76 5.78
CA GLY A 220 -11.33 -11.68 5.18
C GLY A 220 -11.54 -10.59 4.11
N ARG A 221 -10.87 -9.44 4.22
CA ARG A 221 -10.94 -8.35 3.23
C ARG A 221 -10.29 -8.68 1.87
N TYR A 222 -9.35 -9.61 1.83
CA TYR A 222 -8.66 -10.00 0.59
C TYR A 222 -9.26 -11.27 -0.03
N SER A 223 -10.24 -11.91 0.63
CA SER A 223 -10.86 -13.15 0.15
C SER A 223 -11.42 -13.02 -1.26
N GLY A 224 -12.10 -11.91 -1.56
CA GLY A 224 -12.66 -11.64 -2.89
C GLY A 224 -11.60 -11.63 -3.99
N ILE A 225 -10.47 -10.96 -3.75
CA ILE A 225 -9.35 -10.92 -4.71
C ILE A 225 -8.78 -12.33 -4.94
N VAL A 226 -8.59 -13.10 -3.86
CA VAL A 226 -8.04 -14.45 -3.96
C VAL A 226 -8.98 -15.40 -4.68
N MET A 227 -10.29 -15.34 -4.37
CA MET A 227 -11.30 -16.16 -5.02
C MET A 227 -11.47 -15.80 -6.50
N ALA A 228 -11.29 -14.53 -6.88
CA ALA A 228 -11.28 -14.12 -8.27
C ALA A 228 -10.05 -14.66 -9.02
N ALA A 229 -8.86 -14.54 -8.41
CA ALA A 229 -7.60 -15.02 -9.00
C ALA A 229 -7.53 -16.55 -9.09
N TYR A 230 -8.05 -17.25 -8.08
CA TYR A 230 -8.01 -18.70 -8.02
C TYR A 230 -9.33 -19.25 -7.46
N PRO A 231 -10.36 -19.37 -8.32
CA PRO A 231 -11.70 -19.80 -7.89
C PRO A 231 -11.74 -21.24 -7.36
N GLN A 232 -10.69 -22.03 -7.60
CA GLN A 232 -10.57 -23.41 -7.15
C GLN A 232 -9.85 -23.54 -5.79
N LEU A 233 -9.30 -22.45 -5.22
CA LEU A 233 -8.73 -22.50 -3.88
C LEU A 233 -9.83 -22.60 -2.83
N GLN A 234 -9.59 -23.44 -1.82
CA GLN A 234 -10.43 -23.49 -0.63
C GLN A 234 -10.04 -22.36 0.32
N VAL A 235 -10.56 -21.17 0.05
CA VAL A 235 -10.24 -19.95 0.78
C VAL A 235 -11.05 -19.89 2.08
N GLU A 236 -10.36 -19.72 3.21
CA GLU A 236 -10.97 -19.59 4.53
C GLU A 236 -10.63 -18.22 5.14
N PRO A 237 -11.61 -17.32 5.30
CA PRO A 237 -11.37 -15.99 5.84
C PRO A 237 -11.12 -16.05 7.36
N VAL A 238 -10.01 -15.46 7.81
CA VAL A 238 -9.61 -15.38 9.22
C VAL A 238 -9.21 -13.97 9.63
N GLU A 239 -9.14 -13.69 10.93
CA GLU A 239 -8.68 -12.41 11.46
C GLU A 239 -7.14 -12.29 11.45
N ASP A 240 -6.45 -13.35 11.88
CA ASP A 240 -4.99 -13.48 11.93
C ASP A 240 -4.55 -14.72 11.13
N VAL A 241 -3.98 -14.49 9.95
CA VAL A 241 -3.57 -15.56 9.02
C VAL A 241 -2.40 -16.36 9.58
N GLU A 242 -1.45 -15.69 10.21
CA GLU A 242 -0.25 -16.32 10.73
C GLU A 242 -0.61 -17.25 11.91
N GLU A 243 -1.50 -16.81 12.81
CA GLU A 243 -2.02 -17.65 13.89
C GLU A 243 -2.87 -18.82 13.35
N ALA A 244 -3.74 -18.57 12.37
CA ALA A 244 -4.53 -19.63 11.74
C ALA A 244 -3.64 -20.69 11.09
N VAL A 245 -2.58 -20.29 10.38
CA VAL A 245 -1.59 -21.22 9.82
C VAL A 245 -0.90 -22.00 10.95
N MET A 246 -0.51 -21.33 12.04
CA MET A 246 0.15 -21.93 13.20
C MET A 246 -0.73 -22.92 13.99
N ASN A 247 -2.04 -22.74 13.97
CA ASN A 247 -3.00 -23.61 14.67
C ASN A 247 -3.67 -24.63 13.73
N GLY A 248 -3.60 -24.42 12.42
CA GLY A 248 -4.17 -25.29 11.41
C GLY A 248 -3.47 -26.65 11.27
N GLU A 249 -4.12 -27.56 10.56
CA GLU A 249 -3.61 -28.91 10.29
C GLU A 249 -2.30 -28.93 9.49
N LYS A 250 -1.66 -30.10 9.42
CA LYS A 250 -0.42 -30.25 8.64
C LYS A 250 -0.70 -29.98 7.17
N GLY A 251 -0.01 -29.00 6.61
CA GLY A 251 -0.18 -28.59 5.21
C GLY A 251 -1.10 -27.40 5.01
N SER A 252 -1.67 -26.84 6.09
CA SER A 252 -2.32 -25.53 6.06
C SER A 252 -1.36 -24.46 5.56
N VAL A 253 -1.90 -23.58 4.72
CA VAL A 253 -1.19 -22.46 4.13
C VAL A 253 -2.00 -21.18 4.34
N GLY A 254 -1.31 -20.04 4.33
CA GLY A 254 -1.94 -18.74 4.44
C GLY A 254 -1.51 -17.82 3.32
N LEU A 255 -2.32 -16.81 3.02
CA LEU A 255 -1.95 -15.66 2.20
C LEU A 255 -1.84 -14.42 3.08
N GLU A 256 -0.64 -13.87 3.17
CA GLU A 256 -0.32 -12.75 4.07
C GLU A 256 0.47 -11.65 3.36
N ILE A 257 0.21 -10.41 3.75
CA ILE A 257 0.96 -9.24 3.30
C ILE A 257 2.28 -9.21 4.07
N VAL A 258 3.37 -9.50 3.36
CA VAL A 258 4.72 -9.58 3.93
C VAL A 258 5.55 -8.42 3.40
N GLN A 259 6.19 -7.72 4.34
CA GLN A 259 7.12 -6.64 4.04
C GLN A 259 8.56 -7.04 4.36
N SER A 260 8.89 -7.10 5.66
CA SER A 260 10.23 -7.39 6.14
C SER A 260 10.43 -8.86 6.45
N GLY A 261 9.35 -9.62 6.65
CA GLY A 261 9.41 -11.02 7.09
C GLY A 261 9.64 -11.22 8.60
N ASN A 262 9.71 -10.16 9.41
CA ASN A 262 10.00 -10.26 10.85
C ASN A 262 9.02 -11.16 11.60
N THR A 263 7.72 -11.04 11.33
CA THR A 263 6.71 -11.84 12.00
C THR A 263 6.77 -13.31 11.58
N LEU A 264 7.04 -13.58 10.30
CA LEU A 264 7.27 -14.95 9.81
C LEU A 264 8.48 -15.57 10.47
N LYS A 265 9.60 -14.82 10.54
CA LYS A 265 10.83 -15.26 11.19
C LYS A 265 10.62 -15.57 12.67
N SER A 266 9.93 -14.71 13.41
CA SER A 266 9.67 -14.92 14.84
C SER A 266 8.73 -16.09 15.11
N LYS A 267 7.74 -16.33 14.23
CA LYS A 267 6.82 -17.46 14.29
C LYS A 267 7.37 -18.74 13.65
N GLY A 268 8.56 -18.72 13.06
CA GLY A 268 9.17 -19.87 12.38
C GLY A 268 8.45 -20.31 11.11
N LEU A 269 7.74 -19.39 10.44
CA LEU A 269 7.01 -19.62 9.20
C LEU A 269 7.93 -19.53 7.97
N LEU A 270 7.50 -20.18 6.89
CA LEU A 270 8.11 -20.13 5.57
C LEU A 270 7.36 -19.17 4.67
N LEU A 271 8.08 -18.47 3.80
CA LEU A 271 7.57 -17.66 2.69
C LEU A 271 7.78 -18.44 1.40
N HIS A 272 6.78 -18.52 0.52
CA HIS A 272 6.88 -19.32 -0.72
C HIS A 272 6.79 -18.47 -1.98
N GLY A 273 7.76 -18.68 -2.88
CA GLY A 273 7.67 -18.25 -4.27
C GLY A 273 7.55 -16.74 -4.47
N SER A 274 6.85 -16.37 -5.54
CA SER A 274 6.43 -15.00 -5.85
C SER A 274 5.11 -14.66 -5.14
N PRO A 275 4.87 -13.37 -4.80
CA PRO A 275 3.60 -12.93 -4.26
C PRO A 275 2.53 -12.94 -5.36
N LEU A 276 1.26 -12.97 -4.92
CA LEU A 276 0.11 -12.78 -5.81
C LEU A 276 0.13 -11.40 -6.48
N PHE A 277 0.48 -10.37 -5.71
CA PHE A 277 0.73 -9.02 -6.22
C PHE A 277 1.74 -8.30 -5.33
N LEU A 278 2.38 -7.27 -5.88
CA LEU A 278 3.19 -6.30 -5.15
C LEU A 278 2.35 -5.06 -4.88
N SER A 279 2.44 -4.55 -3.66
CA SER A 279 1.78 -3.31 -3.23
C SER A 279 2.80 -2.35 -2.64
N GLU A 280 2.56 -1.06 -2.83
CA GLU A 280 3.30 0.05 -2.24
C GLU A 280 2.32 1.20 -2.03
N SER A 281 2.69 2.22 -1.27
CA SER A 281 1.84 3.41 -1.12
C SER A 281 1.78 4.19 -2.44
N LEU A 282 0.57 4.44 -2.92
CA LEU A 282 0.26 5.12 -4.18
C LEU A 282 -0.48 6.43 -3.92
N TYR A 283 -0.26 7.41 -4.78
CA TYR A 283 -1.21 8.52 -4.93
C TYR A 283 -2.34 8.07 -5.86
N VAL A 284 -3.55 8.00 -5.32
CA VAL A 284 -4.78 7.67 -6.08
C VAL A 284 -5.65 8.90 -6.14
N VAL A 285 -6.06 9.31 -7.33
CA VAL A 285 -6.68 10.61 -7.59
C VAL A 285 -8.03 10.41 -8.27
N ASP A 286 -9.01 11.26 -7.93
CA ASP A 286 -10.23 11.43 -8.71
C ASP A 286 -9.85 12.21 -9.97
N TYR A 287 -9.77 11.50 -11.09
CA TYR A 287 -9.30 12.07 -12.35
C TYR A 287 -10.24 13.14 -12.90
N ASP A 288 -11.55 13.02 -12.68
CA ASP A 288 -12.52 13.98 -13.18
C ASP A 288 -12.36 15.32 -12.44
N ARG A 289 -12.15 15.26 -11.12
CA ARG A 289 -11.77 16.44 -10.33
C ARG A 289 -10.40 16.96 -10.72
N PHE A 290 -9.43 16.10 -10.97
CA PHE A 290 -8.10 16.51 -11.43
C PHE A 290 -8.18 17.31 -12.73
N GLN A 291 -9.02 16.93 -13.69
CA GLN A 291 -9.18 17.71 -14.93
C GLN A 291 -9.71 19.13 -14.67
N GLN A 292 -10.59 19.30 -13.69
CA GLN A 292 -11.32 20.55 -13.45
C GLN A 292 -10.64 21.45 -12.39
N ASN A 293 -10.02 20.86 -11.37
CA ASN A 293 -9.41 21.55 -10.25
C ASN A 293 -7.92 21.84 -10.52
N LYS A 294 -7.59 23.11 -10.78
CA LYS A 294 -6.21 23.57 -11.00
C LYS A 294 -5.32 23.40 -9.76
N ALA A 295 -5.88 23.55 -8.55
CA ALA A 295 -5.14 23.40 -7.31
C ALA A 295 -4.72 21.95 -7.07
N LEU A 296 -5.63 21.00 -7.35
CA LEU A 296 -5.34 19.56 -7.33
C LEU A 296 -4.26 19.19 -8.33
N ARG A 297 -4.34 19.67 -9.58
CA ARG A 297 -3.29 19.41 -10.59
C ARG A 297 -1.92 19.86 -10.13
N LYS A 298 -1.83 21.12 -9.71
CA LYS A 298 -0.58 21.69 -9.23
C LYS A 298 -0.05 20.96 -7.99
N LEU A 299 -0.94 20.55 -7.09
CA LEU A 299 -0.55 19.76 -5.91
C LEU A 299 0.01 18.41 -6.33
N VAL A 300 -0.68 17.67 -7.20
CA VAL A 300 -0.22 16.36 -7.67
C VAL A 300 1.10 16.48 -8.44
N GLU A 301 1.30 17.52 -9.24
CA GLU A 301 2.62 17.84 -9.83
C GLU A 301 3.69 18.11 -8.76
N THR A 302 3.33 18.79 -7.67
CA THR A 302 4.24 19.10 -6.54
C THR A 302 4.58 17.85 -5.71
N LEU A 303 3.63 16.92 -5.59
CA LEU A 303 3.83 15.64 -4.90
C LEU A 303 4.84 14.73 -5.63
N ASP A 304 5.06 14.99 -6.92
CA ASP A 304 5.97 14.27 -7.82
C ASP A 304 5.81 12.73 -7.74
N PRO A 305 4.64 12.18 -8.15
CA PRO A 305 4.40 10.75 -8.13
C PRO A 305 5.39 10.03 -9.04
N ILE A 306 6.09 9.05 -8.49
CA ILE A 306 7.15 8.35 -9.21
C ILE A 306 6.57 7.24 -10.09
N GLY A 307 6.96 7.25 -11.37
CA GLY A 307 6.57 6.26 -12.36
C GLY A 307 7.12 4.86 -12.08
N TYR A 308 6.47 3.82 -12.64
CA TYR A 308 6.79 2.42 -12.32
C TYR A 308 8.25 2.03 -12.64
N PHE A 309 8.77 2.56 -13.75
CA PHE A 309 10.10 2.24 -14.28
C PHE A 309 11.17 3.30 -13.97
N GLU A 310 10.87 4.26 -13.08
CA GLU A 310 11.83 5.29 -12.70
C GLU A 310 12.93 4.75 -11.79
N ASP A 311 14.15 5.23 -12.01
CA ASP A 311 15.37 4.65 -11.45
C ASP A 311 15.38 4.58 -9.92
N VAL A 312 14.91 5.63 -9.26
CA VAL A 312 14.80 5.69 -7.79
C VAL A 312 13.86 4.61 -7.23
N ARG A 313 12.80 4.26 -7.96
CA ARG A 313 11.89 3.17 -7.57
C ARG A 313 12.54 1.81 -7.82
N LEU A 314 13.29 1.65 -8.92
CA LEU A 314 14.03 0.43 -9.20
C LEU A 314 15.07 0.14 -8.11
N GLU A 315 15.82 1.14 -7.68
CA GLU A 315 16.77 1.03 -6.58
C GLU A 315 16.07 0.63 -5.27
N ASN A 316 14.96 1.28 -4.93
CA ASN A 316 14.19 0.97 -3.74
C ASN A 316 13.57 -0.44 -3.78
N PHE A 317 13.11 -0.89 -4.94
CA PHE A 317 12.66 -2.27 -5.13
C PHE A 317 13.79 -3.26 -4.84
N SER A 318 14.99 -3.03 -5.38
CA SER A 318 16.16 -3.88 -5.12
C SER A 318 16.54 -3.90 -3.64
N ARG A 319 16.51 -2.75 -2.97
CA ARG A 319 16.73 -2.63 -1.51
C ARG A 319 15.69 -3.40 -0.70
N TRP A 320 14.41 -3.25 -1.01
CA TRP A 320 13.33 -3.99 -0.35
C TRP A 320 13.51 -5.50 -0.52
N TYR A 321 13.74 -5.95 -1.75
CA TYR A 321 13.93 -7.35 -2.07
C TYR A 321 15.13 -7.93 -1.30
N TYR A 322 16.28 -7.24 -1.33
CA TYR A 322 17.49 -7.64 -0.62
C TYR A 322 17.26 -7.70 0.89
N ALA A 323 16.60 -6.70 1.48
CA ALA A 323 16.28 -6.72 2.91
C ALA A 323 15.40 -7.90 3.32
N LEU A 324 14.39 -8.23 2.49
CA LEU A 324 13.52 -9.39 2.73
C LEU A 324 14.29 -10.71 2.61
N GLU A 325 15.14 -10.82 1.60
CA GLU A 325 16.07 -11.95 1.41
C GLU A 325 16.97 -12.14 2.63
N GLN A 326 17.70 -11.11 3.04
CA GLN A 326 18.66 -11.19 4.13
C GLN A 326 17.96 -11.53 5.46
N ASN A 327 16.72 -11.05 5.65
CA ASN A 327 16.00 -11.34 6.87
C ASN A 327 15.49 -12.79 6.94
N LEU A 328 14.97 -13.34 5.83
CA LEU A 328 14.36 -14.67 5.79
C LEU A 328 15.34 -15.80 5.45
N GLY A 329 16.38 -15.53 4.67
CA GLY A 329 17.32 -16.52 4.15
C GLY A 329 16.61 -17.72 3.53
N GLU A 330 17.01 -18.92 3.93
CA GLU A 330 16.41 -20.20 3.51
C GLU A 330 14.92 -20.36 3.86
N SER A 331 14.35 -19.48 4.68
CA SER A 331 12.91 -19.50 4.96
C SER A 331 12.08 -18.91 3.81
N TRP A 332 12.70 -18.25 2.82
CA TRP A 332 12.07 -17.90 1.55
C TRP A 332 12.29 -19.01 0.52
N VAL A 333 11.38 -19.97 0.53
CA VAL A 333 11.41 -21.17 -0.30
C VAL A 333 11.04 -20.82 -1.74
N GLN A 334 11.80 -21.34 -2.71
CA GLN A 334 11.59 -21.07 -4.15
C GLN A 334 11.58 -19.58 -4.49
N ARG A 335 12.42 -18.79 -3.80
CA ARG A 335 12.57 -17.36 -4.05
C ARG A 335 12.82 -17.07 -5.54
N PRO A 336 12.00 -16.24 -6.21
CA PRO A 336 12.19 -15.89 -7.60
C PRO A 336 13.42 -14.99 -7.78
N PRO A 337 14.06 -14.95 -8.97
CA PRO A 337 15.04 -13.93 -9.30
C PRO A 337 14.46 -12.51 -9.13
N VAL A 338 15.28 -11.56 -8.65
CA VAL A 338 14.85 -10.19 -8.33
C VAL A 338 14.22 -9.47 -9.53
N ASP A 339 14.78 -9.68 -10.72
CA ASP A 339 14.31 -9.05 -11.95
C ASP A 339 13.02 -9.70 -12.49
N GLU A 340 12.85 -11.00 -12.31
CA GLU A 340 11.61 -11.70 -12.67
C GLU A 340 10.46 -11.34 -11.71
N LEU A 341 10.78 -11.13 -10.42
CA LEU A 341 9.80 -10.63 -9.45
C LEU A 341 9.39 -9.19 -9.78
N PHE A 342 10.34 -8.36 -10.23
CA PHE A 342 10.09 -6.98 -10.63
C PHE A 342 9.09 -6.90 -11.79
N CYS A 343 9.40 -7.52 -12.93
CA CYS A 343 8.45 -7.69 -14.04
C CYS A 343 8.86 -8.77 -15.04
N LYS A 344 7.86 -9.30 -15.75
CA LYS A 344 8.00 -10.20 -16.90
C LYS A 344 7.65 -9.47 -18.19
N ILE A 345 8.03 -10.03 -19.34
CA ILE A 345 7.64 -9.44 -20.64
C ILE A 345 6.12 -9.54 -20.81
N ASP A 346 5.52 -10.65 -20.40
CA ASP A 346 4.06 -10.87 -20.46
C ASP A 346 3.27 -9.86 -19.62
N ASP A 347 3.89 -9.24 -18.60
CA ASP A 347 3.27 -8.16 -17.83
C ASP A 347 2.93 -6.95 -18.72
N ILE A 348 3.66 -6.75 -19.83
CA ILE A 348 3.41 -5.69 -20.80
C ILE A 348 2.12 -5.94 -21.58
N ASP A 349 1.82 -7.21 -21.87
CA ASP A 349 0.57 -7.60 -22.52
C ASP A 349 -0.61 -7.45 -21.55
N SER A 350 -0.36 -7.61 -20.25
CA SER A 350 -1.31 -7.25 -19.17
C SER A 350 -1.34 -5.76 -18.81
N GLY A 351 -0.67 -4.90 -19.58
CA GLY A 351 -0.81 -3.45 -19.44
C GLY A 351 0.16 -2.78 -18.46
N LEU A 352 1.29 -3.42 -18.12
CA LEU A 352 2.33 -2.78 -17.31
C LEU A 352 2.95 -1.60 -18.07
N ARG A 353 2.82 -0.38 -17.54
CA ARG A 353 3.24 0.86 -18.20
C ARG A 353 3.90 1.84 -17.23
N PRO A 354 4.73 2.78 -17.73
CA PRO A 354 5.43 3.77 -16.90
C PRO A 354 4.55 4.84 -16.26
N TYR A 355 3.20 4.74 -16.31
CA TYR A 355 2.19 5.81 -16.11
C TYR A 355 2.74 7.12 -15.54
N ARG A 356 2.64 8.18 -16.34
CA ARG A 356 3.02 9.53 -15.94
C ARG A 356 1.78 10.42 -16.02
N LEU A 357 1.76 11.45 -15.19
CA LEU A 357 0.71 12.48 -15.18
C LEU A 357 0.42 13.09 -16.56
N GLN A 358 1.41 13.04 -17.47
CA GLN A 358 1.38 13.63 -18.80
C GLN A 358 0.66 12.80 -19.86
N THR A 359 0.30 11.53 -19.60
CA THR A 359 -0.45 10.74 -20.59
C THR A 359 -1.91 11.16 -20.60
N ARG A 360 -2.47 11.43 -21.78
CA ARG A 360 -3.88 11.81 -21.93
C ARG A 360 -4.75 10.70 -21.33
N ASN A 361 -5.69 11.05 -20.44
CA ASN A 361 -6.58 10.13 -19.71
C ASN A 361 -5.90 9.18 -18.70
N TRP A 362 -4.58 9.30 -18.48
CA TRP A 362 -3.76 8.27 -17.81
C TRP A 362 -4.02 6.86 -18.34
N LYS A 363 -4.53 6.77 -19.58
CA LYS A 363 -4.77 5.54 -20.30
C LYS A 363 -3.60 5.32 -21.25
N PRO A 364 -3.05 4.10 -21.31
CA PRO A 364 -2.16 3.72 -22.38
C PRO A 364 -2.98 3.64 -23.68
N ASP A 365 -2.44 4.19 -24.76
CA ASP A 365 -3.00 4.03 -26.11
C ASP A 365 -2.59 2.65 -26.66
N ASP A 366 -3.47 2.00 -27.40
CA ASP A 366 -3.24 0.67 -27.94
C ASP A 366 -2.34 0.78 -29.19
N TYR A 367 -1.31 -0.07 -29.25
CA TYR A 367 -0.21 -0.15 -30.23
C TYR A 367 0.90 0.90 -30.16
N TYR A 368 0.59 2.17 -29.90
CA TYR A 368 1.62 3.19 -29.68
C TYR A 368 2.31 2.86 -28.34
N LEU A 369 3.64 2.70 -28.32
CA LEU A 369 4.47 2.43 -27.13
C LEU A 369 4.61 0.96 -26.65
N ARG A 370 4.10 -0.08 -27.33
CA ARG A 370 4.34 -1.48 -26.88
C ARG A 370 5.83 -1.84 -26.95
N GLU A 371 6.49 -1.54 -28.07
CA GLU A 371 7.92 -1.81 -28.23
C GLU A 371 8.77 -1.00 -27.25
N GLU A 372 8.39 0.26 -27.00
CA GLU A 372 9.01 1.11 -26.00
C GLU A 372 8.83 0.55 -24.58
N ALA A 373 7.63 0.04 -24.26
CA ALA A 373 7.36 -0.60 -22.97
C ALA A 373 8.19 -1.88 -22.79
N ILE A 374 8.35 -2.70 -23.84
CA ILE A 374 9.23 -3.88 -23.82
C ILE A 374 10.69 -3.45 -23.62
N ALA A 375 11.16 -2.44 -24.36
CA ALA A 375 12.52 -1.94 -24.23
C ALA A 375 12.79 -1.37 -22.83
N LEU A 376 11.84 -0.61 -22.29
CA LEU A 376 11.89 -0.06 -20.95
C LEU A 376 11.91 -1.16 -19.89
N ALA A 377 11.02 -2.16 -19.99
CA ALA A 377 11.00 -3.29 -19.07
C ALA A 377 12.32 -4.08 -19.09
N LYS A 378 12.89 -4.34 -20.27
CA LYS A 378 14.21 -4.99 -20.41
C LYS A 378 15.31 -4.16 -19.75
N SER A 379 15.36 -2.85 -20.02
CA SER A 379 16.34 -1.94 -19.43
C SER A 379 16.19 -1.86 -17.90
N SER A 380 14.97 -1.73 -17.40
CA SER A 380 14.68 -1.65 -15.97
C SER A 380 15.01 -2.95 -15.24
N ARG A 381 14.77 -4.12 -15.83
CA ARG A 381 15.21 -5.41 -15.27
C ARG A 381 16.73 -5.46 -15.09
N GLN A 382 17.48 -4.98 -16.09
CA GLN A 382 18.94 -4.91 -16.00
C GLN A 382 19.41 -3.95 -14.89
N LYS A 383 18.73 -2.80 -14.74
CA LYS A 383 19.01 -1.83 -13.67
C LYS A 383 18.70 -2.42 -12.28
N VAL A 384 17.56 -3.08 -12.11
CA VAL A 384 17.19 -3.78 -10.87
C VAL A 384 18.27 -4.81 -10.50
N LEU A 385 18.75 -5.61 -11.45
CA LEU A 385 19.87 -6.55 -11.22
C LEU A 385 21.16 -5.83 -10.80
N THR A 386 21.44 -4.67 -11.39
CA THR A 386 22.64 -3.88 -11.08
C THR A 386 22.57 -3.35 -9.65
N HIS A 387 21.49 -2.63 -9.32
CA HIS A 387 21.20 -2.13 -7.98
C HIS A 387 21.20 -3.23 -6.92
N TYR A 388 20.66 -4.41 -7.26
CA TYR A 388 20.65 -5.56 -6.35
C TYR A 388 22.06 -6.12 -6.11
N LYS A 389 22.91 -6.21 -7.15
CA LYS A 389 24.29 -6.68 -7.01
C LYS A 389 25.17 -5.73 -6.20
N GLU A 390 24.89 -4.43 -6.26
CA GLU A 390 25.61 -3.41 -5.47
C GLU A 390 25.33 -3.47 -3.97
N LEU A 391 24.30 -4.22 -3.54
CA LEU A 391 23.93 -4.41 -2.13
C LEU A 391 24.62 -5.62 -1.47
N HIS A 392 25.22 -6.52 -2.25
CA HIS A 392 26.04 -7.65 -1.80
C HIS A 392 27.51 -7.25 -1.73
#